data_AF-A0AA39K5N8-F1
#
_entry.id   AF-A0AA39K5N8-F1
#
_cell.length_a   1.000
_cell.length_b   1.000
_cell.length_c   1.000
_cell.angle_alpha   90.00
_cell.angle_beta   90.00
_cell.angle_gamma   90.00
#
_symmetry.space_group_name_H-M   'P 1'
#
loop_
_entity.id
_entity.type
_entity.pdbx_description
1 polymer ?
#
loop_
_entity_poly.entity_id
_entity_poly.type
_entity_poly.pdbx_seq_one_letter_code
_entity_poly.pdbx_strand_id
1 'polypeptide(L)'
;MEADIEAMPPPQDNLQTDYSAFVLQILRSQPNTVDQSLLRHCIGLSSSYLVTDTTTAASQTAGIQTWYLGFSRLVDVVVALHSLGSLELETVNAASKACSECWTVAGSWRGLEMGREHVREVAGKLRRLLDENGRTYRGERVYAP
;
A
#
# COMPACT_ATOMS: atom_id res chain seq x y z
N MET A 1 7.72 -6.47 -51.01
CA MET A 1 7.77 -5.20 -50.24
C MET A 1 6.86 -5.42 -49.05
N GLU A 2 7.37 -6.21 -48.10
CA GLU A 2 6.68 -6.53 -46.85
C GLU A 2 6.96 -5.39 -45.88
N ALA A 3 5.90 -4.86 -45.29
CA ALA A 3 6.01 -3.82 -44.28
C ALA A 3 6.55 -4.47 -43.00
N ASP A 4 7.74 -4.05 -42.58
CA ASP A 4 8.26 -4.31 -41.24
C ASP A 4 7.25 -3.76 -40.22
N ILE A 5 6.50 -4.66 -39.61
CA ILE A 5 5.73 -4.37 -38.40
C ILE A 5 6.80 -4.22 -37.32
N GLU A 6 7.19 -2.98 -37.06
CA GLU A 6 8.08 -2.61 -35.96
C GLU A 6 7.50 -3.19 -34.67
N ALA A 7 8.09 -4.28 -34.20
CA ALA A 7 7.69 -4.96 -32.99
C ALA A 7 7.81 -3.96 -31.84
N MET A 8 6.66 -3.50 -31.36
CA MET A 8 6.55 -2.64 -30.20
C MET A 8 7.40 -3.27 -29.08
N PRO A 9 8.30 -2.51 -28.42
CA PRO A 9 9.15 -3.07 -27.38
C PRO A 9 8.27 -3.75 -26.33
N PRO A 10 8.70 -4.90 -25.78
CA PRO A 10 7.95 -5.54 -24.71
C PRO A 10 7.67 -4.52 -23.59
N PRO A 11 6.49 -4.56 -22.95
CA PRO A 11 6.17 -3.62 -21.89
C PRO A 11 7.32 -3.62 -20.89
N GLN A 12 8.00 -2.48 -20.79
CA GLN A 12 9.06 -2.31 -19.81
C GLN A 12 8.40 -2.42 -18.45
N ASP A 13 8.89 -3.33 -17.59
CA ASP A 13 8.51 -3.39 -16.19
C ASP A 13 8.84 -2.03 -15.57
N ASN A 14 7.87 -1.13 -15.57
CA ASN A 14 8.08 0.25 -15.17
C ASN A 14 7.99 0.28 -13.64
N LEU A 15 9.07 -0.17 -12.99
CA LEU A 15 9.20 -0.22 -11.52
C LEU A 15 8.89 1.13 -10.85
N GLN A 16 8.95 2.23 -11.59
CA GLN A 16 8.62 3.57 -11.12
C GLN A 16 7.13 3.81 -10.90
N THR A 17 6.24 3.08 -11.58
CA THR A 17 4.79 3.33 -11.55
C THR A 17 3.97 2.11 -11.13
N ASP A 18 4.59 0.98 -10.82
CA ASP A 18 3.93 -0.19 -10.22
C ASP A 18 4.27 -0.26 -8.73
N TYR A 19 3.28 0.04 -7.89
CA TYR A 19 3.48 0.06 -6.45
C TYR A 19 3.83 -1.31 -5.88
N SER A 20 3.24 -2.39 -6.42
CA SER A 20 3.49 -3.74 -5.96
C SER A 20 4.93 -4.16 -6.25
N ALA A 21 5.43 -3.87 -7.44
CA ALA A 21 6.78 -4.20 -7.85
C ALA A 21 7.81 -3.44 -6.99
N PHE A 22 7.58 -2.13 -6.80
CA PHE A 22 8.40 -1.29 -5.92
C PHE A 22 8.46 -1.83 -4.49
N VAL A 23 7.30 -2.11 -3.87
CA VAL A 23 7.22 -2.65 -2.51
C VAL A 23 7.92 -3.99 -2.40
N LEU A 24 7.65 -4.92 -3.32
CA LEU A 24 8.25 -6.25 -3.29
C LEU A 24 9.76 -6.21 -3.44
N GLN A 25 10.29 -5.30 -4.26
CA GLN A 25 11.73 -5.08 -4.37
C GLN A 25 12.33 -4.64 -3.03
N ILE A 26 11.72 -3.65 -2.37
CA ILE A 26 12.19 -3.15 -1.07
C ILE A 26 12.11 -4.21 0.03
N LEU A 27 11.04 -5.01 0.06
CA LEU A 27 10.91 -6.09 1.04
C LEU A 27 11.94 -7.20 0.81
N ARG A 28 12.24 -7.53 -0.45
CA ARG A 28 13.28 -8.53 -0.80
C ARG A 28 14.69 -8.08 -0.40
N SER A 29 14.96 -6.77 -0.36
CA SER A 29 16.28 -6.25 0.06
C SER A 29 16.49 -6.25 1.58
N GLN A 30 15.53 -6.73 2.38
CA GLN A 30 15.60 -6.73 3.85
C GLN A 30 15.55 -8.17 4.42
N PRO A 31 16.67 -8.92 4.40
CA PRO A 31 16.66 -10.36 4.66
C PRO A 31 16.52 -10.77 6.15
N ASN A 32 16.93 -9.93 7.10
CA ASN A 32 17.07 -10.34 8.51
C ASN A 32 16.16 -9.60 9.48
N THR A 33 16.02 -8.28 9.28
CA THR A 33 15.20 -7.42 10.14
C THR A 33 14.52 -6.41 9.25
N VAL A 34 13.23 -6.18 9.48
CA VAL A 34 12.48 -5.14 8.79
C VAL A 34 12.86 -3.79 9.38
N ASP A 35 13.47 -2.93 8.58
CA ASP A 35 13.64 -1.52 8.88
C ASP A 35 12.26 -0.83 8.83
N GLN A 36 11.72 -0.53 10.01
CA GLN A 36 10.42 0.10 10.15
C GLN A 36 10.41 1.54 9.63
N SER A 37 11.56 2.23 9.53
CA SER A 37 11.63 3.56 8.91
C SER A 37 11.40 3.49 7.42
N LEU A 38 12.03 2.51 6.75
CA LEU A 38 11.80 2.25 5.34
C LEU A 38 10.37 1.74 5.09
N LEU A 39 9.85 0.86 5.96
CA LEU A 39 8.45 0.41 5.91
C LEU A 39 7.48 1.59 5.99
N ARG A 40 7.68 2.51 6.95
CA ARG A 40 6.87 3.73 7.08
C ARG A 40 6.95 4.62 5.84
N HIS A 41 8.14 4.75 5.26
CA HIS A 41 8.31 5.50 4.02
C HIS A 41 7.48 4.88 2.88
N CYS A 42 7.58 3.56 2.68
CA CYS A 42 6.78 2.85 1.67
C CYS A 42 5.27 3.00 1.92
N ILE A 43 4.82 2.88 3.18
CA ILE A 43 3.42 3.09 3.58
C ILE A 43 2.96 4.53 3.28
N GLY A 44 3.81 5.53 3.57
CA GLY A 44 3.50 6.93 3.30
C GLY A 44 3.32 7.25 1.81
N LEU A 45 3.83 6.40 0.92
CA LEU A 45 3.65 6.55 -0.53
C LEU A 45 2.33 5.94 -1.04
N SER A 46 1.59 5.17 -0.25
CA SER A 46 0.41 4.42 -0.71
C SER A 46 -0.66 5.30 -1.37
N SER A 47 -0.93 6.50 -0.83
CA SER A 47 -1.95 7.40 -1.35
C SER A 47 -1.55 8.00 -2.71
N SER A 48 -0.26 8.34 -2.88
CA SER A 48 0.29 8.80 -4.15
C SER A 48 0.27 7.70 -5.21
N TYR A 49 0.69 6.48 -4.86
CA TYR A 49 0.69 5.36 -5.80
C TYR A 49 -0.72 4.88 -6.15
N LEU A 50 -1.73 5.11 -5.30
CA LEU A 50 -3.12 4.90 -5.71
C LEU A 50 -3.46 5.75 -6.94
N VAL A 51 -3.02 7.02 -6.98
CA VAL A 51 -3.22 7.88 -8.15
C VAL A 51 -2.34 7.42 -9.31
N THR A 52 -1.06 7.16 -9.06
CA THR A 52 -0.10 6.76 -10.10
C THR A 52 -0.53 5.48 -10.80
N ASP A 53 -0.76 4.39 -10.07
CA ASP A 53 -1.10 3.09 -10.66
C ASP A 53 -2.42 3.19 -11.45
N THR A 54 -3.42 3.89 -10.90
CA THR A 54 -4.74 4.00 -11.55
C THR A 54 -4.76 4.88 -12.80
N THR A 55 -3.74 5.73 -13.00
CA THR A 55 -3.64 6.62 -14.16
C THR A 55 -2.60 6.18 -15.19
N THR A 56 -1.67 5.30 -14.82
CA THR A 56 -0.55 4.87 -15.68
C THR A 56 -0.62 3.40 -16.11
N ALA A 57 -1.39 2.57 -15.39
CA ALA A 57 -1.59 1.17 -15.79
C ALA A 57 -2.45 1.05 -17.07
N ALA A 58 -2.37 -0.12 -17.71
CA ALA A 58 -3.15 -0.42 -18.92
C ALA A 58 -4.68 -0.28 -18.73
N SER A 59 -5.18 -0.40 -17.50
CA SER A 59 -6.55 -0.08 -17.12
C SER A 59 -6.62 0.38 -15.66
N GLN A 60 -7.63 1.17 -15.32
CA GLN A 60 -7.85 1.65 -13.95
C GLN A 60 -7.98 0.47 -12.96
N THR A 61 -8.73 -0.57 -13.32
CA THR A 61 -8.90 -1.78 -12.50
C THR A 61 -7.56 -2.48 -12.25
N ALA A 62 -6.73 -2.64 -13.28
CA ALA A 62 -5.40 -3.23 -13.13
C ALA A 62 -4.53 -2.39 -12.18
N GLY A 63 -4.58 -1.06 -12.29
CA GLY A 63 -3.87 -0.16 -11.39
C GLY A 63 -4.36 -0.24 -9.94
N ILE A 64 -5.67 -0.36 -9.71
CA ILE A 64 -6.21 -0.60 -8.36
C ILE A 64 -5.68 -1.92 -7.79
N GLN A 65 -5.59 -2.97 -8.61
CA GLN A 65 -5.11 -4.28 -8.17
C GLN A 65 -3.62 -4.29 -7.82
N THR A 66 -2.77 -3.67 -8.63
CA THR A 66 -1.32 -3.55 -8.33
C THR A 66 -1.11 -2.71 -7.08
N TRP A 67 -1.80 -1.56 -6.97
CA TRP A 67 -1.77 -0.74 -5.78
C TRP A 67 -2.20 -1.52 -4.53
N TYR A 68 -3.33 -2.22 -4.60
CA TYR A 68 -3.86 -2.98 -3.46
C TYR A 68 -2.89 -4.10 -3.05
N LEU A 69 -2.30 -4.81 -4.01
CA LEU A 69 -1.31 -5.83 -3.73
C LEU A 69 -0.11 -5.24 -2.98
N GLY A 70 0.43 -4.10 -3.43
CA GLY A 70 1.52 -3.40 -2.74
C GLY A 70 1.14 -2.98 -1.32
N PHE A 71 0.01 -2.28 -1.17
CA PHE A 71 -0.41 -1.77 0.13
C PHE A 71 -0.76 -2.88 1.13
N SER A 72 -1.49 -3.92 0.68
CA SER A 72 -1.82 -5.06 1.52
C SER A 72 -0.56 -5.79 1.99
N ARG A 73 0.49 -5.90 1.17
CA ARG A 73 1.74 -6.55 1.59
C ARG A 73 2.47 -5.77 2.67
N LEU A 74 2.51 -4.44 2.58
CA LEU A 74 3.06 -3.60 3.65
C LEU A 74 2.28 -3.80 4.96
N VAL A 75 0.95 -3.83 4.88
CA VAL A 75 0.08 -4.04 6.07
C VAL A 75 0.24 -5.44 6.64
N ASP A 76 0.40 -6.47 5.80
CA ASP A 76 0.70 -7.83 6.26
C ASP A 76 2.02 -7.88 7.04
N VAL A 77 3.04 -7.11 6.63
CA VAL A 77 4.31 -6.96 7.38
C VAL A 77 4.07 -6.26 8.72
N VAL A 78 3.24 -5.21 8.77
CA VAL A 78 2.85 -4.55 10.03
C VAL A 78 2.19 -5.55 10.99
N VAL A 79 1.26 -6.36 10.49
CA VAL A 79 0.60 -7.42 11.29
C VAL A 79 1.61 -8.46 11.77
N ALA A 80 2.56 -8.86 10.92
CA ALA A 80 3.61 -9.79 11.31
C ALA A 80 4.50 -9.22 12.44
N LEU A 81 4.94 -7.97 12.32
CA LEU A 81 5.70 -7.27 13.36
C LEU A 81 4.92 -7.18 14.69
N HIS A 82 3.60 -6.99 14.63
CA HIS A 82 2.76 -7.01 15.82
C HIS A 82 2.81 -8.38 16.51
N SER A 83 2.64 -9.45 15.74
CA SER A 83 2.67 -10.82 16.26
C SER A 83 4.02 -11.21 16.86
N LEU A 84 5.11 -10.64 16.34
CA LEU A 84 6.48 -10.80 16.85
C LEU A 84 6.77 -9.91 18.07
N GLY A 85 5.85 -9.05 18.47
CA GLY A 85 6.02 -8.13 19.59
C GLY A 85 6.87 -6.89 19.28
N SER A 86 7.45 -6.80 18.07
CA SER A 86 8.45 -5.79 17.66
C SER A 86 7.87 -4.56 16.94
N LEU A 87 6.56 -4.51 16.71
CA LEU A 87 5.92 -3.37 16.02
C LEU A 87 5.98 -2.08 16.84
N GLU A 88 6.51 -1.03 16.21
CA GLU A 88 6.58 0.34 16.72
C GLU A 88 5.25 1.08 16.57
N LEU A 89 4.93 1.97 17.51
CA LEU A 89 3.72 2.79 17.48
C LEU A 89 3.68 3.71 16.24
N GLU A 90 4.83 4.28 15.88
CA GLU A 90 5.02 5.15 14.72
C GLU A 90 4.61 4.45 13.42
N THR A 91 4.87 3.14 13.35
CA THR A 91 4.49 2.30 12.20
C THR A 91 2.98 2.10 12.14
N VAL A 92 2.32 1.89 13.29
CA VAL A 92 0.84 1.84 13.37
C VAL A 92 0.21 3.16 12.96
N ASN A 93 0.79 4.27 13.41
CA ASN A 93 0.36 5.63 13.05
C ASN A 93 0.51 5.90 11.57
N ALA A 94 1.65 5.53 10.98
CA ALA A 94 1.88 5.68 9.54
C ALA A 94 0.85 4.88 8.72
N ALA A 95 0.58 3.63 9.11
CA ALA A 95 -0.41 2.79 8.44
C ALA A 95 -1.84 3.35 8.54
N SER A 96 -2.23 3.83 9.72
CA SER A 96 -3.55 4.42 9.97
C SER A 96 -3.75 5.73 9.20
N LYS A 97 -2.70 6.56 9.15
CA LYS A 97 -2.68 7.79 8.34
C LYS A 97 -2.80 7.48 6.85
N ALA A 98 -1.95 6.59 6.33
CA ALA A 98 -1.98 6.19 4.92
C ALA A 98 -3.36 5.60 4.52
N CYS A 99 -3.98 4.81 5.39
CA CYS A 99 -5.32 4.29 5.16
C CYS A 99 -6.37 5.42 5.01
N SER A 100 -6.30 6.45 5.87
CA SER A 100 -7.20 7.61 5.84
C SER A 100 -6.99 8.47 4.59
N GLU A 101 -5.74 8.65 4.17
CA GLU A 101 -5.41 9.35 2.93
C GLU A 101 -5.89 8.58 1.71
N CYS A 102 -5.66 7.26 1.65
CA CYS A 102 -6.14 6.40 0.57
C CYS A 102 -7.68 6.40 0.49
N TRP A 103 -8.37 6.42 1.64
CA TRP A 103 -9.83 6.55 1.69
C TRP A 103 -10.32 7.84 1.02
N THR A 104 -9.62 8.95 1.32
CA THR A 104 -9.92 10.27 0.76
C THR A 104 -9.67 10.30 -0.74
N VAL A 105 -8.52 9.79 -1.19
CA VAL A 105 -8.16 9.70 -2.62
C VAL A 105 -9.16 8.83 -3.40
N ALA A 106 -9.41 7.60 -2.94
CA ALA A 106 -10.39 6.69 -3.56
C ALA A 106 -11.82 7.28 -3.57
N GLY A 107 -12.12 8.20 -2.66
CA GLY A 107 -13.39 8.91 -2.60
C GLY A 107 -13.52 10.12 -3.51
N SER A 108 -12.39 10.67 -3.98
CA SER A 108 -12.36 11.94 -4.70
C SER A 108 -12.41 11.77 -6.22
N TRP A 109 -12.29 10.55 -6.73
CA TRP A 109 -12.20 10.23 -8.15
C TRP A 109 -13.28 9.23 -8.56
N ARG A 110 -13.84 9.42 -9.75
CA ARG A 110 -14.82 8.50 -10.34
C ARG A 110 -14.12 7.21 -10.78
N GLY A 111 -14.74 6.05 -10.54
CA GLY A 111 -14.20 4.75 -10.95
C GLY A 111 -13.26 4.09 -9.93
N LEU A 112 -13.08 4.69 -8.74
CA LEU A 112 -12.25 4.14 -7.65
C LEU A 112 -13.08 3.46 -6.54
N GLU A 113 -14.31 3.05 -6.83
CA GLU A 113 -15.19 2.39 -5.86
C GLU A 113 -14.56 1.09 -5.32
N MET A 114 -13.93 0.30 -6.20
CA MET A 114 -13.15 -0.88 -5.82
C MET A 114 -11.96 -0.52 -4.91
N GLY A 115 -11.33 0.63 -5.15
CA GLY A 115 -10.28 1.16 -4.28
C GLY A 115 -10.79 1.36 -2.85
N ARG A 116 -12.01 1.90 -2.67
CA ARG A 116 -12.62 2.04 -1.33
C ARG A 116 -12.89 0.71 -0.65
N GLU A 117 -13.29 -0.31 -1.38
CA GLU A 117 -13.47 -1.66 -0.82
C GLU A 117 -12.16 -2.20 -0.26
N HIS A 118 -11.08 -2.12 -1.04
CA HIS A 118 -9.74 -2.51 -0.62
C HIS A 118 -9.19 -1.69 0.57
N VAL A 119 -9.46 -0.38 0.62
CA VAL A 119 -9.11 0.43 1.80
C VAL A 119 -9.83 -0.07 3.06
N ARG A 120 -11.11 -0.48 2.96
CA ARG A 120 -11.83 -1.05 4.12
C ARG A 120 -11.23 -2.37 4.58
N GLU A 121 -10.81 -3.22 3.65
CA GLU A 121 -10.16 -4.49 3.98
C GLU A 121 -8.86 -4.25 4.76
N VAL A 122 -8.03 -3.32 4.29
CA VAL A 122 -6.81 -2.89 4.99
C VAL A 122 -7.13 -2.30 6.36
N ALA A 123 -8.11 -1.39 6.46
CA ALA A 123 -8.55 -0.82 7.72
C ALA A 123 -9.02 -1.92 8.70
N GLY A 124 -9.70 -2.94 8.19
CA GLY A 124 -10.13 -4.11 8.96
C GLY A 124 -8.96 -4.92 9.53
N LYS A 125 -7.82 -5.00 8.82
CA LYS A 125 -6.59 -5.62 9.35
C LYS A 125 -5.97 -4.76 10.45
N LEU A 126 -5.83 -3.45 10.21
CA LEU A 126 -5.24 -2.51 11.18
C LEU A 126 -6.07 -2.42 12.47
N ARG A 127 -7.41 -2.47 12.37
CA ARG A 127 -8.29 -2.46 13.53
C ARG A 127 -8.04 -3.62 14.50
N ARG A 128 -7.58 -4.77 14.01
CA ARG A 128 -7.25 -5.94 14.85
C ARG A 128 -5.95 -5.76 15.66
N LEU A 129 -5.16 -4.75 15.32
CA LEU A 129 -3.93 -4.42 16.05
C LEU A 129 -4.23 -3.55 17.29
N LEU A 130 -5.33 -2.80 17.25
CA LEU A 130 -5.69 -1.83 18.27
C LEU A 130 -6.21 -2.51 19.53
N ASP A 131 -6.11 -1.79 20.64
CA ASP A 131 -6.71 -2.20 21.92
C ASP A 131 -8.25 -2.21 21.79
N GLU A 132 -8.95 -2.78 22.78
CA GLU A 132 -10.40 -3.00 22.77
C GLU A 132 -11.23 -1.73 22.47
N ASN A 133 -10.70 -0.55 22.84
CA ASN A 133 -11.34 0.74 22.56
C ASN A 133 -11.28 1.17 21.08
N GLY A 134 -10.49 0.48 20.25
CA GLY A 134 -10.30 0.75 18.82
C GLY A 134 -9.62 2.08 18.50
N ARG A 135 -8.93 2.70 19.46
CA ARG A 135 -8.31 4.05 19.37
C ARG A 135 -6.88 4.10 19.87
N THR A 136 -6.45 3.11 20.65
CA THR A 136 -5.09 3.02 21.18
C THR A 136 -4.39 1.75 20.69
N TYR A 137 -3.07 1.77 20.73
CA TYR A 137 -2.21 0.63 20.51
C TYR A 137 -1.26 0.52 21.70
N ARG A 138 -1.41 -0.53 22.52
CA ARG A 138 -0.65 -0.71 23.76
C ARG A 138 -0.77 0.50 24.72
N GLY A 139 -1.97 1.07 24.81
CA GLY A 139 -2.28 2.22 25.66
C GLY A 139 -1.98 3.59 25.06
N GLU A 140 -1.23 3.66 23.96
CA GLU A 140 -0.87 4.91 23.29
C GLU A 140 -1.88 5.26 22.20
N ARG A 141 -2.20 6.55 22.02
CA ARG A 141 -3.16 6.98 21.00
C ARG A 141 -2.61 6.73 19.59
N VAL A 142 -3.45 6.11 18.76
CA VAL A 142 -3.17 5.95 17.33
C VAL A 142 -3.78 7.12 16.56
N TYR A 143 -3.16 7.46 15.44
CA TYR A 143 -3.71 8.38 14.46
C TYR A 143 -5.14 7.92 14.09
N ALA A 144 -6.12 8.75 14.44
CA ALA A 144 -7.50 8.64 14.02
C ALA A 144 -7.81 9.88 13.18
N PRO A 145 -8.39 9.72 11.98
CA PRO A 145 -8.98 10.84 11.25
C PRO A 145 -10.16 11.45 12.00
#